data_AF-A0A2V6HM05-F1
#
_entry.id   AF-A0A2V6HM05-F1
#
_cell.length_a   1.000
_cell.length_b   1.000
_cell.length_c   1.000
_cell.angle_alpha   90.00
_cell.angle_beta   90.00
_cell.angle_gamma   90.00
#
_symmetry.space_group_name_H-M   'P 1'
#
loop_
_entity.id
_entity.type
_entity.pdbx_description
1 polymer ?
#
loop_
_entity_poly.entity_id
_entity_poly.type
_entity_poly.pdbx_seq_one_letter_code
_entity_poly.pdbx_strand_id
1 'polypeptide(L)'
;MSEEISGNGLDVTLREFASGQKLFNRYRLIKTLGRGGMGIVWLARDEELERDVALKFLPDLIIRDRAVLGDLKRETRRSLELTHKNIVRIYDFVHDQTSGCISMEYVDGDTLSNLRADKPHKVFEA
;
A
#
# COMPACT_ATOMS: atom_id res chain seq x y z
N MET A 1 -12.20 -12.84 -38.98
CA MET A 1 -11.04 -11.95 -38.84
C MET A 1 -11.06 -11.49 -37.40
N SER A 2 -10.17 -12.11 -36.64
CA SER A 2 -10.06 -12.04 -35.20
C SER A 2 -9.29 -10.78 -34.85
N GLU A 3 -9.88 -9.88 -34.06
CA GLU A 3 -9.12 -8.89 -33.31
C GLU A 3 -9.30 -9.20 -31.83
N GLU A 4 -8.19 -9.64 -31.24
CA GLU A 4 -8.05 -10.04 -29.85
C GLU A 4 -8.34 -8.86 -28.93
N ILE A 5 -9.36 -9.02 -28.09
CA ILE A 5 -9.55 -8.19 -26.90
C ILE A 5 -8.43 -8.60 -25.93
N SER A 6 -7.29 -7.94 -26.05
CA SER A 6 -6.22 -7.99 -25.04
C SER A 6 -6.66 -7.16 -23.83
N GLY A 7 -7.58 -7.73 -23.05
CA GLY A 7 -7.94 -7.22 -21.73
C GLY A 7 -6.78 -7.49 -20.77
N ASN A 8 -5.83 -6.55 -20.71
CA ASN A 8 -4.67 -6.63 -19.85
C ASN A 8 -5.10 -6.71 -18.37
N GLY A 9 -4.66 -7.74 -17.65
CA GLY A 9 -5.08 -8.10 -16.29
C GLY A 9 -4.60 -7.16 -15.17
N LEU A 10 -4.88 -5.86 -15.26
CA LEU A 10 -4.44 -4.83 -14.31
C LEU A 10 -5.58 -4.02 -13.68
N ASP A 11 -6.84 -4.36 -13.95
CA ASP A 11 -8.01 -3.62 -13.45
C ASP A 11 -8.38 -3.91 -11.97
N VAL A 12 -7.47 -4.55 -11.22
CA VAL A 12 -7.76 -5.20 -9.91
C VAL A 12 -7.64 -4.24 -8.71
N THR A 13 -7.51 -2.93 -8.93
CA THR A 13 -7.36 -1.92 -7.86
C THR A 13 -8.43 -0.80 -7.88
N LEU A 14 -9.55 -1.02 -8.56
CA LEU A 14 -10.68 -0.07 -8.67
C LEU A 14 -11.60 -0.04 -7.43
N ARG A 15 -11.04 -0.14 -6.22
CA ARG A 15 -11.78 0.39 -5.05
C ARG A 15 -11.48 1.87 -4.94
N GLU A 16 -12.48 2.68 -5.25
CA GLU A 16 -12.44 4.11 -5.01
C GLU A 16 -12.56 4.38 -3.51
N PHE A 17 -11.41 4.59 -2.89
CA PHE A 17 -11.32 5.14 -1.54
C PHE A 17 -11.41 6.67 -1.59
N ALA A 18 -12.02 7.27 -0.56
CA ALA A 18 -12.18 8.72 -0.46
C ALA A 18 -11.45 9.29 0.77
N SER A 19 -11.00 10.54 0.66
CA SER A 19 -10.49 11.29 1.81
C SER A 19 -11.59 11.43 2.87
N GLY A 20 -11.23 11.34 4.15
CA GLY A 20 -12.15 11.37 5.29
C GLY A 20 -12.86 10.05 5.58
N GLN A 21 -12.82 9.08 4.66
CA GLN A 21 -13.42 7.75 4.84
C GLN A 21 -12.76 7.01 6.01
N LYS A 22 -13.58 6.44 6.89
CA LYS A 22 -13.13 5.58 7.99
C LYS A 22 -13.19 4.12 7.56
N LEU A 23 -12.10 3.38 7.78
CA LEU A 23 -11.93 1.97 7.43
C LEU A 23 -11.48 1.16 8.64
N PHE A 24 -11.87 -0.11 8.67
CA PHE A 24 -11.54 -1.06 9.74
C PHE A 24 -11.86 -0.55 11.15
N ASN A 25 -12.84 0.36 11.25
CA ASN A 25 -13.22 1.10 12.46
C ASN A 25 -12.06 1.85 13.17
N ARG A 26 -10.91 2.03 12.53
CA ARG A 26 -9.69 2.54 13.17
C ARG A 26 -8.98 3.62 12.35
N TYR A 27 -8.95 3.48 11.03
CA TYR A 27 -8.14 4.34 10.18
C TYR A 27 -9.00 5.34 9.43
N ARG A 28 -8.64 6.62 9.50
CA ARG A 28 -9.25 7.67 8.68
C ARG A 28 -8.33 8.05 7.54
N LEU A 29 -8.79 7.87 6.31
CA LEU A 29 -8.01 8.21 5.11
C LEU A 29 -7.83 9.72 4.97
N ILE A 30 -6.62 10.16 4.62
CA ILE A 30 -6.27 11.57 4.44
C ILE A 30 -6.05 11.87 2.96
N LYS A 31 -5.01 11.29 2.35
CA LYS A 31 -4.68 11.49 0.93
C LYS A 31 -3.97 10.27 0.35
N THR A 32 -4.04 10.10 -0.97
CA THR A 32 -3.21 9.11 -1.67
C THR A 32 -1.75 9.53 -1.65
N LEU A 33 -0.85 8.59 -1.35
CA LEU A 33 0.61 8.76 -1.42
C LEU A 33 1.18 8.23 -2.74
N GLY A 34 0.55 7.19 -3.32
CA GLY A 34 0.98 6.64 -4.60
C GLY A 34 0.07 5.52 -5.09
N ARG A 35 0.13 5.25 -6.40
CA ARG A 35 -0.56 4.16 -7.08
C ARG A 35 0.46 3.37 -7.91
N GLY A 36 0.39 2.04 -7.88
CA GLY A 36 1.27 1.17 -8.66
C GLY A 36 0.67 -0.23 -8.86
N GLY A 37 1.39 -1.11 -9.55
CA GLY A 37 0.86 -2.42 -9.98
C GLY A 37 0.39 -3.36 -8.87
N MET A 38 0.84 -3.16 -7.62
CA MET A 38 0.44 -4.00 -6.47
C MET A 38 -0.51 -3.31 -5.49
N GLY A 39 -1.09 -2.15 -5.82
CA GLY A 39 -1.97 -1.45 -4.89
C GLY A 39 -1.95 0.07 -4.95
N ILE A 40 -2.79 0.64 -4.09
CA ILE A 40 -2.80 2.06 -3.74
C ILE A 40 -2.29 2.24 -2.31
N VAL A 41 -1.47 3.27 -2.10
CA VAL A 41 -0.98 3.64 -0.78
C VAL A 41 -1.65 4.94 -0.36
N TRP A 42 -2.25 4.93 0.83
CA TRP A 42 -2.87 6.11 1.44
C TRP A 42 -2.12 6.54 2.70
N LEU A 43 -2.02 7.84 2.89
CA LEU A 43 -1.83 8.42 4.21
C LEU A 43 -3.14 8.32 4.96
N ALA A 44 -3.09 7.83 6.20
CA ALA A 44 -4.24 7.73 7.08
C ALA A 44 -3.86 8.09 8.52
N ARG A 45 -4.84 8.56 9.28
CA ARG A 45 -4.75 8.69 10.73
C ARG A 45 -5.18 7.38 11.37
N ASP A 46 -4.30 6.76 12.14
CA ASP A 46 -4.67 5.74 13.12
C ASP A 46 -5.33 6.45 14.30
N GLU A 47 -6.66 6.34 14.43
CA GLU A 47 -7.42 7.03 15.48
C GLU A 47 -7.26 6.36 16.85
N GLU A 48 -6.82 5.10 16.92
CA GLU A 48 -6.58 4.41 18.20
C GLU A 48 -5.22 4.76 18.80
N LEU A 49 -4.20 4.85 17.94
CA LEU A 49 -2.82 5.17 18.37
C LEU A 49 -2.46 6.64 18.15
N GLU A 50 -3.39 7.44 17.66
CA GLU A 50 -3.25 8.88 17.43
C GLU A 50 -1.99 9.26 16.64
N ARG A 51 -1.75 8.56 15.53
CA ARG A 51 -0.60 8.85 14.66
C ARG A 51 -0.89 8.63 13.19
N ASP A 52 -0.03 9.19 12.35
CA ASP A 52 -0.14 9.05 10.91
C ASP A 52 0.58 7.78 10.45
N VAL A 53 -0.04 7.07 9.51
CA VAL A 53 0.43 5.80 8.96
C VAL A 53 0.21 5.75 7.45
N ALA A 54 1.01 4.94 6.76
CA ALA A 54 0.76 4.57 5.39
C ALA A 54 -0.03 3.25 5.34
N LEU A 55 -1.11 3.21 4.57
CA LEU A 55 -1.91 2.01 4.32
C LEU A 55 -1.72 1.57 2.87
N LYS A 56 -1.04 0.45 2.66
CA LYS A 56 -0.93 -0.17 1.33
C LYS A 56 -2.06 -1.18 1.15
N PHE A 57 -3.04 -0.82 0.32
CA PHE A 57 -4.18 -1.68 0.03
C PHE A 57 -3.82 -2.76 -0.97
N LEU A 58 -4.34 -3.95 -0.73
CA LEU A 58 -4.15 -5.11 -1.58
C LEU A 58 -5.22 -5.16 -2.68
N PRO A 59 -4.89 -5.69 -3.87
CA PRO A 59 -5.88 -5.98 -4.90
C PRO A 59 -6.95 -6.97 -4.40
N ASP A 60 -8.19 -6.79 -4.85
CA ASP A 60 -9.34 -7.60 -4.43
C ASP A 60 -9.12 -9.11 -4.68
N LEU A 61 -8.39 -9.46 -5.74
CA LEU A 61 -8.04 -10.84 -6.07
C LEU A 61 -7.25 -11.53 -4.94
N ILE A 62 -6.36 -10.79 -4.26
CA ILE A 62 -5.56 -11.30 -3.13
C ILE A 62 -6.46 -11.55 -1.92
N ILE A 63 -7.46 -10.71 -1.68
CA ILE A 63 -8.38 -10.84 -0.54
C ILE A 63 -9.29 -12.07 -0.70
N ARG A 64 -9.68 -12.40 -1.93
CA ARG A 64 -10.59 -13.52 -2.22
C ARG A 64 -9.87 -14.88 -2.25
N ASP A 65 -8.58 -14.90 -2.52
CA ASP A 65 -7.78 -16.13 -2.50
C ASP A 65 -7.18 -16.38 -1.11
N ARG A 66 -7.73 -17.37 -0.39
CA ARG A 66 -7.26 -17.71 0.96
C ARG A 66 -5.82 -18.24 1.01
N ALA A 67 -5.33 -18.87 -0.06
CA ALA A 67 -3.95 -19.34 -0.11
C ALA A 67 -2.99 -18.15 -0.23
N VAL A 68 -3.25 -17.26 -1.19
CA VAL A 68 -2.44 -16.04 -1.39
C VAL A 68 -2.48 -15.13 -0.15
N LEU A 69 -3.65 -14.97 0.46
CA LEU A 69 -3.79 -14.22 1.72
C LEU A 69 -2.98 -14.87 2.87
N GLY A 70 -2.97 -16.20 2.96
CA GLY A 70 -2.17 -16.93 3.93
C GLY A 70 -0.67 -16.76 3.73
N ASP A 71 -0.22 -16.75 2.48
CA ASP A 71 1.18 -16.52 2.10
C ASP A 71 1.61 -15.09 2.47
N LEU A 72 0.79 -14.11 2.14
CA LEU A 72 1.04 -12.72 2.48
C LEU A 72 1.06 -12.48 3.99
N LYS A 73 0.18 -13.13 4.75
CA LYS A 73 0.20 -13.08 6.22
C LYS A 73 1.52 -13.61 6.78
N ARG A 74 2.04 -14.72 6.25
CA ARG A 74 3.35 -15.25 6.68
C ARG A 74 4.49 -14.29 6.34
N GLU A 75 4.48 -13.71 5.15
CA GLU A 75 5.52 -12.77 4.73
C GLU A 75 5.48 -11.47 5.53
N THR A 76 4.27 -10.96 5.79
CA THR A 76 4.09 -9.78 6.64
C THR A 76 4.57 -10.05 8.05
N ARG A 77 4.29 -11.23 8.61
CA ARG A 77 4.79 -11.62 9.94
C ARG A 77 6.32 -11.62 10.00
N ARG A 78 7.00 -12.15 8.99
CA ARG A 78 8.47 -12.10 8.92
C ARG A 78 8.97 -10.66 8.85
N SER A 79 8.26 -9.82 8.08
CA SER A 79 8.61 -8.42 7.92
C SER A 79 8.38 -7.59 9.19
N LEU A 80 7.44 -7.97 10.07
CA LEU A 80 7.22 -7.33 11.38
C LEU A 80 8.46 -7.43 12.29
N GLU A 81 9.27 -8.47 12.12
CA GLU A 81 10.48 -8.70 12.91
C GLU A 81 11.65 -7.80 12.46
N LEU A 82 11.57 -7.23 11.25
CA LEU A 82 12.59 -6.33 10.72
C LEU A 82 12.44 -4.94 11.35
N THR A 83 13.37 -4.60 12.26
CA THR A 83 13.47 -3.25 12.85
C THR A 83 14.83 -2.65 12.54
N HIS A 84 14.85 -1.62 11.69
CA HIS A 84 16.05 -0.85 11.39
C HIS A 84 15.68 0.56 10.91
N LYS A 85 16.51 1.57 11.21
CA LYS A 85 16.23 2.99 10.87
C LYS A 85 16.06 3.29 9.37
N ASN A 86 16.54 2.39 8.51
CA ASN A 86 16.48 2.53 7.05
C ASN A 86 15.49 1.53 6.41
N ILE A 87 14.64 0.89 7.20
CA ILE A 87 13.61 -0.04 6.73
C ILE A 87 12.27 0.45 7.26
N VAL A 88 11.32 0.71 6.37
CA VAL A 88 9.95 1.10 6.74
C VAL A 88 9.37 0.05 7.67
N ARG A 89 8.99 0.46 8.86
CA ARG A 89 8.42 -0.45 9.85
C ARG A 89 7.00 -0.86 9.45
N ILE A 90 6.74 -2.15 9.37
CA ILE A 90 5.36 -2.65 9.30
C ILE A 90 4.79 -2.69 10.71
N TYR A 91 3.53 -2.28 10.86
CA TYR A 91 2.84 -2.28 12.13
C TYR A 91 1.80 -3.39 12.20
N ASP A 92 1.05 -3.61 11.13
CA ASP A 92 -0.04 -4.58 11.16
C ASP A 92 -0.48 -5.03 9.76
N PHE A 93 -1.17 -6.17 9.71
CA PHE A 93 -1.95 -6.63 8.58
C PHE A 93 -3.44 -6.59 8.93
N VAL A 94 -4.17 -5.65 8.34
CA VAL A 94 -5.58 -5.39 8.68
C VAL A 94 -6.45 -5.79 7.51
N HIS A 95 -7.49 -6.57 7.76
CA HIS A 95 -8.43 -6.96 6.72
C HIS A 95 -9.84 -7.21 7.28
N ASP A 96 -10.83 -7.02 6.43
CA ASP A 96 -12.22 -7.40 6.66
C ASP A 96 -12.71 -8.29 5.50
N GLN A 97 -14.02 -8.49 5.37
CA GLN A 97 -14.61 -9.31 4.29
C GLN A 97 -14.46 -8.66 2.90
N THR A 98 -14.14 -7.37 2.86
CA THR A 98 -14.26 -6.54 1.68
C THR A 98 -12.92 -5.99 1.22
N SER A 99 -11.97 -5.76 2.12
CA SER A 99 -10.67 -5.17 1.83
C SER A 99 -9.59 -5.63 2.81
N GLY A 100 -8.34 -5.44 2.41
CA GLY A 100 -7.20 -5.60 3.32
C GLY A 100 -6.05 -4.69 2.95
N CYS A 101 -5.27 -4.32 3.95
CA CYS A 101 -4.11 -3.47 3.81
C CYS A 101 -3.00 -3.85 4.78
N ILE A 102 -1.79 -3.41 4.45
CA ILE A 102 -0.66 -3.41 5.37
C ILE A 102 -0.53 -1.99 5.93
N SER A 103 -0.58 -1.88 7.26
CA SER A 103 -0.30 -0.64 7.98
C SER A 103 1.19 -0.54 8.26
N MET A 104 1.80 0.58 7.87
CA MET A 104 3.24 0.77 7.94
C MET A 104 3.60 2.23 8.26
N GLU A 105 4.87 2.44 8.59
CA GLU A 105 5.45 3.75 8.87
C GLU A 105 5.18 4.73 7.72
N TYR A 106 4.66 5.89 8.08
CA TYR A 106 4.62 7.01 7.16
C TYR A 106 5.95 7.78 7.27
N VAL A 107 6.66 7.84 6.15
CA VAL A 107 7.87 8.66 6.02
C VAL A 107 7.45 9.99 5.41
N ASP A 108 7.56 11.06 6.18
CA ASP A 108 7.35 12.41 5.69
C ASP A 108 8.57 12.87 4.88
N GLY A 109 8.48 12.71 3.56
CA GLY A 109 9.54 13.04 2.64
C GLY A 109 9.17 12.69 1.20
N ASP A 110 10.09 12.96 0.30
CA ASP A 110 9.90 12.68 -1.13
C ASP A 110 10.25 11.24 -1.50
N THR A 111 9.57 10.74 -2.52
CA THR A 111 9.94 9.45 -3.11
C THR A 111 11.30 9.56 -3.80
N LEU A 112 12.05 8.47 -3.81
CA LEU A 112 13.32 8.40 -4.55
C LEU A 112 13.11 8.75 -6.03
N SER A 113 11.96 8.39 -6.61
CA SER A 113 11.58 8.73 -7.99
C SER A 113 11.47 10.24 -8.22
N ASN A 114 10.85 10.98 -7.28
CA ASN A 114 10.78 12.44 -7.32
C ASN A 114 12.17 13.04 -7.18
N LEU A 115 12.91 12.64 -6.15
CA LEU A 115 14.26 13.14 -5.90
C LEU A 115 15.20 12.90 -7.09
N ARG A 116 15.04 11.77 -7.79
CA ARG A 116 15.80 11.44 -8.99
C ARG A 116 15.46 12.37 -10.15
N ALA A 117 14.20 12.77 -10.30
CA ALA A 117 13.76 13.63 -11.40
C ALA A 117 14.47 14.98 -11.39
N ASP A 118 14.85 15.46 -10.21
CA ASP A 118 15.54 16.74 -10.00
C ASP A 118 17.07 16.64 -10.15
N LYS A 119 17.63 15.44 -10.35
CA LYS A 119 19.08 15.25 -10.53
C LYS A 119 19.53 15.49 -11.97
N PRO A 120 20.73 16.06 -12.19
CA PRO A 120 21.39 16.02 -13.48
C PRO A 120 21.44 14.58 -14.01
N HIS A 121 21.07 14.39 -15.28
CA HIS A 121 20.97 13.07 -15.93
C HIS A 121 20.00 12.07 -15.26
N LYS A 122 19.19 12.48 -14.27
CA LYS A 122 18.22 11.65 -13.56
C LYS A 122 18.83 10.42 -12.88
N VAL A 123 20.04 10.56 -12.32
CA VAL A 123 20.74 9.51 -11.58
C VAL A 123 21.27 10.03 -10.24
N PHE A 124 21.46 9.12 -9.29
CA PHE A 124 22.19 9.42 -8.06
C PHE A 124 23.65 9.04 -8.26
N GLU A 125 24.55 9.98 -7.97
CA GLU A 125 25.99 9.72 -7.92
C GLU A 125 26.35 9.12 -6.56
N ALA A 126 27.38 8.27 -6.54
CA ALA A 126 27.84 7.54 -5.36
C ALA A 126 28.84 8.37 -4.52
#